data_AF-A0A6G1PPJ6-F1
#
_entry.id   AF-A0A6G1PPJ6-F1
#
_cell.length_a   1.000
_cell.length_b   1.000
_cell.length_c   1.000
_cell.angle_alpha   90.00
_cell.angle_beta   90.00
_cell.angle_gamma   90.00
#
_symmetry.space_group_name_H-M   'P 1'
#
loop_
_entity.id
_entity.type
_entity.pdbx_description
1 polymer ?
#
loop_
_entity_poly.entity_id
_entity_poly.type
_entity_poly.pdbx_seq_one_letter_code
_entity_poly.pdbx_strand_id
1 'polypeptide(L)'
;MESGFLKIIFVSSMMVNSCHFGITGWDDVVVAKEGMPTTLVCTDTTVTGAVTINWTVKSLDVDEHKLILSARESGGFSGAALKPSMRLTDPKFYDTGVFSLFLVPKVEDMALYTCLMKQQGNKLKERKILLAILTVTIVPAAPIPQLSTLRFIASVNPDFAITKITWKAPGGISMKSEKMPNTGTVAKLPRVRNRDNGVYVCTVHPWANSSTSFFTFNVKVTVDAHNMASFTNMTYDSHVISSATPAFTLFPLTCPKVQGDYVMLYWQPPDTKENIMKPVYQYDRWRGSTVLLERSRRVAQLAGPSL
;
A
#
# COMPACT_ATOMS: atom_id res chain seq x y z
N MET A 1 -61.15 8.29 29.41
CA MET A 1 -59.95 7.46 29.66
C MET A 1 -59.25 7.32 28.34
N GLU A 2 -58.04 7.87 28.25
CA GLU A 2 -57.42 8.37 27.04
C GLU A 2 -56.91 7.28 26.08
N SER A 3 -56.89 7.69 24.82
CA SER A 3 -56.40 7.02 23.62
C SER A 3 -54.90 6.74 23.69
N GLY A 4 -54.49 5.53 23.31
CA GLY A 4 -53.08 5.14 23.17
C GLY A 4 -52.84 4.35 21.89
N PHE A 5 -53.00 5.00 20.73
CA PHE A 5 -52.61 4.45 19.43
C PHE A 5 -51.08 4.36 19.33
N LEU A 6 -50.52 3.15 19.47
CA LEU A 6 -49.13 2.84 19.19
C LEU A 6 -48.88 2.86 17.67
N LYS A 7 -48.29 3.95 17.16
CA LYS A 7 -47.72 4.02 15.81
C LYS A 7 -46.34 3.36 15.82
N ILE A 8 -46.25 2.14 15.31
CA ILE A 8 -44.97 1.47 15.04
C ILE A 8 -44.45 2.03 13.70
N ILE A 9 -43.40 2.85 13.77
CA ILE A 9 -42.68 3.34 12.60
C ILE A 9 -41.67 2.26 12.21
N PHE A 10 -41.96 1.51 11.14
CA PHE A 10 -40.95 0.68 10.48
C PHE A 10 -39.98 1.61 9.74
N VAL A 11 -38.85 1.91 10.37
CA VAL A 11 -37.69 2.48 9.68
C VAL A 11 -37.08 1.36 8.83
N SER A 12 -37.53 1.27 7.58
CA SER A 12 -36.88 0.47 6.56
C SER A 12 -35.49 1.07 6.31
N SER A 13 -34.48 0.50 6.97
CA SER A 13 -33.10 0.74 6.60
C SER A 13 -32.89 0.07 5.25
N MET A 14 -33.05 0.84 4.17
CA MET A 14 -32.41 0.46 2.91
C MET A 14 -30.91 0.42 3.19
N MET A 15 -30.39 -0.79 3.42
CA MET A 15 -29.02 -1.09 3.05
C MET A 15 -28.93 -0.70 1.58
N VAL A 16 -28.34 0.46 1.32
CA VAL A 16 -27.69 0.72 0.06
C VAL A 16 -26.52 -0.26 0.06
N ASN A 17 -26.82 -1.51 -0.29
CA ASN A 17 -25.87 -2.39 -0.91
C ASN A 17 -25.42 -1.58 -2.12
N SER A 18 -24.28 -0.92 -1.98
CA SER A 18 -23.51 -0.47 -3.11
C SER A 18 -23.18 -1.75 -3.87
N CYS A 19 -24.09 -2.13 -4.78
CA CYS A 19 -23.75 -2.99 -5.88
C CYS A 19 -22.64 -2.22 -6.59
N HIS A 20 -21.39 -2.58 -6.31
CA HIS A 20 -20.29 -2.34 -7.22
C HIS A 20 -20.67 -3.05 -8.52
N PHE A 21 -21.45 -2.35 -9.33
CA PHE A 21 -21.84 -2.75 -10.66
C PHE A 21 -20.53 -2.88 -11.42
N GLY A 22 -20.20 -4.11 -11.80
CA GLY A 22 -18.91 -4.46 -12.34
C GLY A 22 -18.56 -3.57 -13.52
N ILE A 23 -17.58 -2.67 -13.33
CA ILE A 23 -16.85 -2.13 -14.47
C ILE A 23 -15.97 -3.28 -14.96
N THR A 24 -16.56 -4.23 -15.68
CA THR A 24 -15.86 -5.33 -16.35
C THR A 24 -15.67 -4.92 -17.80
N GLY A 25 -14.71 -4.02 -18.02
CA GLY A 25 -14.46 -3.42 -19.34
C GLY A 25 -13.01 -3.45 -19.79
N TRP A 26 -12.13 -4.08 -19.01
CA TRP A 26 -10.70 -4.19 -19.29
C TRP A 26 -10.23 -5.66 -19.28
N ASP A 27 -9.24 -5.94 -20.11
CA ASP A 27 -8.62 -7.26 -20.28
C ASP A 27 -7.45 -7.45 -19.31
N ASP A 28 -6.86 -6.36 -18.80
CA ASP A 28 -5.70 -6.40 -17.90
C ASP A 28 -5.68 -5.19 -16.95
N VAL A 29 -4.98 -5.34 -15.82
CA VAL A 29 -4.66 -4.26 -14.88
C VAL A 29 -3.15 -4.20 -14.71
N VAL A 30 -2.58 -3.02 -14.97
CA VAL A 30 -1.16 -2.75 -14.77
C VAL A 30 -1.02 -1.72 -13.65
N VAL A 31 -0.22 -2.05 -12.63
CA VAL A 31 0.14 -1.11 -11.57
C VAL A 31 1.52 -0.54 -11.86
N ALA A 32 1.60 0.78 -11.99
CA ALA A 32 2.85 1.51 -12.22
C ALA A 32 3.18 2.36 -11.00
N LYS A 33 4.46 2.46 -10.62
CA LYS A 33 4.88 3.44 -9.62
C LYS A 33 4.99 4.82 -10.28
N GLU A 34 4.42 5.83 -9.63
CA GLU A 34 4.49 7.22 -10.08
C GLU A 34 5.95 7.63 -10.40
N GLY A 35 6.15 8.24 -11.57
CA GLY A 35 7.46 8.72 -12.03
C GLY A 35 8.44 7.62 -12.45
N MET A 36 8.06 6.35 -12.41
CA MET A 36 8.91 5.23 -12.84
C MET A 36 8.51 4.71 -14.23
N PRO A 37 9.49 4.43 -15.12
CA PRO A 37 9.21 3.84 -16.43
C PRO A 37 8.36 2.57 -16.34
N THR A 38 7.32 2.50 -17.17
CA THR A 38 6.39 1.37 -17.26
C THR A 38 6.10 1.04 -18.72
N THR A 39 5.74 -0.21 -18.99
CA THR A 39 5.34 -0.69 -20.31
C THR A 39 3.96 -1.31 -20.25
N LEU A 40 3.05 -0.86 -21.11
CA LEU A 40 1.76 -1.50 -21.35
C LEU A 40 1.94 -2.50 -22.49
N VAL A 41 1.87 -3.78 -22.15
CA VAL A 41 2.22 -4.87 -23.06
C VAL A 41 1.13 -5.05 -24.12
N CYS A 42 1.52 -4.93 -25.38
CA CYS A 42 0.67 -5.25 -26.51
C CYS A 42 1.50 -5.90 -27.61
N THR A 43 1.31 -7.20 -27.81
CA THR A 43 2.11 -7.99 -28.75
C THR A 43 1.21 -8.90 -29.57
N ASP A 44 1.60 -9.09 -30.82
CA ASP A 44 1.07 -10.14 -31.67
C ASP A 44 2.10 -10.55 -32.72
N THR A 45 2.77 -11.67 -32.47
CA THR A 45 3.84 -12.20 -33.33
C THR A 45 3.30 -12.95 -34.54
N THR A 46 1.98 -13.15 -34.63
CA THR A 46 1.35 -13.84 -35.77
C THR A 46 1.00 -12.89 -36.91
N VAL A 47 1.12 -11.59 -36.66
CA VAL A 47 0.78 -10.54 -37.61
C VAL A 47 1.87 -10.44 -38.67
N THR A 48 1.52 -10.67 -39.93
CA THR A 48 2.42 -10.54 -41.09
C THR A 48 1.88 -9.53 -42.09
N GLY A 49 2.68 -8.53 -42.49
CA GLY A 49 2.33 -7.52 -43.50
C GLY A 49 1.83 -6.18 -42.92
N ALA A 50 1.26 -5.33 -43.77
CA ALA A 50 0.93 -3.94 -43.43
C ALA A 50 -0.10 -3.79 -42.31
N VAL A 51 0.38 -3.41 -41.12
CA VAL A 51 -0.45 -3.21 -39.92
C VAL A 51 -0.40 -1.77 -39.44
N THR A 52 -1.54 -1.32 -38.94
CA THR A 52 -1.69 -0.03 -38.25
C THR A 52 -2.01 -0.31 -36.79
N ILE A 53 -1.24 0.29 -35.90
CA ILE A 53 -1.49 0.25 -34.46
C ILE A 53 -2.01 1.60 -34.00
N ASN A 54 -3.10 1.58 -33.23
CA ASN A 54 -3.64 2.76 -32.57
C ASN A 54 -3.66 2.53 -31.06
N TRP A 55 -2.98 3.40 -30.33
CA TRP A 55 -3.12 3.53 -28.89
C TRP A 55 -4.08 4.66 -28.58
N THR A 56 -5.15 4.36 -27.85
CA THR A 56 -6.09 5.35 -27.34
C THR A 56 -6.17 5.29 -25.83
N VAL A 57 -6.55 6.42 -25.22
CA VAL A 57 -6.78 6.52 -23.78
C VAL A 57 -8.21 7.02 -23.54
N LYS A 58 -8.87 6.41 -22.57
CA LYS A 58 -10.18 6.82 -22.07
C LYS A 58 -10.03 7.13 -20.58
N SER A 59 -10.35 8.36 -20.20
CA SER A 59 -10.41 8.75 -18.78
C SER A 59 -11.49 7.94 -18.06
N LEU A 60 -11.32 7.73 -16.75
CA LEU A 60 -12.32 7.00 -15.96
C LEU A 60 -13.58 7.84 -15.71
N ASP A 61 -13.45 9.18 -15.75
CA ASP A 61 -14.54 10.11 -15.44
C ASP A 61 -15.31 10.59 -16.68
N VAL A 62 -14.73 10.44 -17.88
CA VAL A 62 -15.27 10.98 -19.13
C VAL A 62 -15.28 9.89 -20.21
N ASP A 63 -16.41 9.72 -20.90
CA ASP A 63 -16.55 8.76 -22.00
C ASP A 63 -15.96 9.27 -23.33
N GLU A 64 -14.80 9.93 -23.26
CA GLU A 64 -14.08 10.43 -24.42
C GLU A 64 -12.81 9.61 -24.63
N HIS A 65 -12.61 9.15 -25.87
CA HIS A 65 -11.42 8.42 -26.27
C HIS A 65 -10.48 9.35 -27.02
N LYS A 66 -9.25 9.51 -26.52
CA LYS A 66 -8.22 10.30 -27.17
C LYS A 66 -7.17 9.41 -27.82
N LEU A 67 -6.83 9.68 -29.08
CA LEU A 67 -5.71 9.02 -29.75
C LEU A 67 -4.39 9.50 -29.12
N ILE A 68 -3.59 8.56 -28.63
CA ILE A 68 -2.26 8.83 -28.08
C ILE A 68 -1.21 8.75 -29.18
N LEU A 69 -1.23 7.65 -29.93
CA LEU A 69 -0.20 7.31 -30.91
C LEU A 69 -0.83 6.42 -31.99
N SER A 70 -0.53 6.73 -33.25
CA SER A 70 -0.78 5.83 -34.37
C SER A 70 0.52 5.57 -35.11
N ALA A 71 0.82 4.30 -35.37
CA ALA A 71 2.00 3.91 -36.14
C ALA A 71 1.61 2.96 -37.26
N ARG A 72 2.28 3.14 -38.41
CA ARG A 72 2.08 2.39 -39.64
C ARG A 72 3.43 2.03 -40.25
N GLU A 73 3.45 0.93 -41.01
CA GLU A 73 4.61 0.37 -41.71
C GLU A 73 5.42 1.40 -42.55
N SER A 74 4.77 2.39 -43.16
CA SER A 74 5.43 3.38 -44.04
C SER A 74 6.25 4.46 -43.29
N GLY A 75 6.70 4.19 -42.05
CA GLY A 75 7.54 5.08 -41.25
C GLY A 75 6.88 6.38 -40.76
N GLY A 76 5.62 6.63 -41.12
CA GLY A 76 4.86 7.79 -40.71
C GLY A 76 4.15 7.55 -39.39
N PHE A 77 4.69 8.07 -38.28
CA PHE A 77 3.88 8.33 -37.09
C PHE A 77 2.85 9.38 -37.47
N SER A 78 1.56 9.03 -37.45
CA SER A 78 0.48 10.00 -37.68
C SER A 78 -0.14 10.33 -36.32
N GLY A 79 0.05 11.57 -35.88
CA GLY A 79 -0.31 12.03 -34.54
C GLY A 79 0.91 12.06 -33.62
N ALA A 80 1.27 13.25 -33.16
CA ALA A 80 2.27 13.40 -32.11
C ALA A 80 1.81 12.65 -30.86
N ALA A 81 2.73 11.93 -30.21
CA ALA A 81 2.45 11.31 -28.93
C ALA A 81 1.82 12.36 -27.99
N LEU A 82 0.73 12.01 -27.32
CA LEU A 82 0.03 12.93 -26.41
C LEU A 82 0.99 13.56 -25.37
N LYS A 83 2.00 12.80 -24.95
CA LYS A 83 3.10 13.24 -24.10
C LYS A 83 4.44 12.78 -24.68
N PRO A 84 5.52 13.58 -24.54
CA PRO A 84 6.87 13.18 -24.98
C PRO A 84 7.42 11.91 -24.32
N SER A 85 6.91 11.56 -23.12
CA SER A 85 7.29 10.34 -22.42
C SER A 85 6.70 9.07 -23.01
N MET A 86 5.71 9.19 -23.92
CA MET A 86 5.01 8.07 -24.53
C MET A 86 5.62 7.70 -25.88
N ARG A 87 5.99 6.43 -26.05
CA ARG A 87 6.54 5.90 -27.31
C ARG A 87 6.31 4.40 -27.42
N LEU A 88 6.40 3.86 -28.64
CA LEU A 88 6.48 2.42 -28.80
C LEU A 88 7.82 1.91 -28.25
N THR A 89 7.78 0.73 -27.63
CA THR A 89 8.95 0.05 -27.09
C THR A 89 9.90 -0.44 -28.18
N ASP A 90 9.34 -0.89 -29.31
CA ASP A 90 10.10 -1.39 -30.44
C ASP A 90 9.95 -0.48 -31.67
N PRO A 91 11.04 0.13 -32.18
CA PRO A 91 11.00 0.90 -33.41
C PRO A 91 10.78 0.04 -34.67
N LYS A 92 11.04 -1.27 -34.61
CA LYS A 92 10.81 -2.25 -35.69
C LYS A 92 9.61 -3.16 -35.41
N PHE A 93 8.58 -2.59 -34.78
CA PHE A 93 7.37 -3.31 -34.39
C PHE A 93 6.69 -4.11 -35.52
N TYR A 94 6.92 -3.74 -36.79
CA TYR A 94 6.39 -4.43 -37.97
C TYR A 94 7.06 -5.80 -38.21
N ASP A 95 8.34 -5.94 -37.85
CA ASP A 95 9.07 -7.21 -37.99
C ASP A 95 8.85 -8.11 -36.77
N THR A 96 8.69 -7.51 -35.58
CA THR A 96 8.69 -8.25 -34.31
C THR A 96 7.30 -8.54 -33.76
N GLY A 97 6.27 -7.81 -34.22
CA GLY A 97 4.93 -7.85 -33.65
C GLY A 97 4.85 -7.25 -32.24
N VAL A 98 5.83 -6.44 -31.81
CA VAL A 98 5.87 -5.81 -30.49
C VAL A 98 5.36 -4.37 -30.58
N PHE A 99 4.12 -4.16 -30.16
CA PHE A 99 3.43 -2.87 -30.23
C PHE A 99 3.28 -2.19 -28.85
N SER A 100 4.03 -2.64 -27.85
CA SER A 100 3.86 -2.23 -26.46
C SER A 100 4.20 -0.74 -26.26
N LEU A 101 3.40 -0.05 -25.45
CA LEU A 101 3.56 1.36 -25.14
C LEU A 101 4.48 1.54 -23.94
N PHE A 102 5.54 2.32 -24.10
CA PHE A 102 6.40 2.79 -23.01
C PHE A 102 5.91 4.16 -22.53
N LEU A 103 5.88 4.37 -21.22
CA LEU A 103 5.56 5.66 -20.61
C LEU A 103 6.22 5.83 -19.22
N VAL A 104 6.32 7.08 -18.77
CA VAL A 104 6.63 7.45 -17.39
C VAL A 104 5.38 8.09 -16.82
N PRO A 105 4.54 7.35 -16.07
CA PRO A 105 3.22 7.81 -15.69
C PRO A 105 3.24 8.68 -14.44
N LYS A 106 2.32 9.64 -14.40
CA LYS A 106 1.93 10.41 -13.21
C LYS A 106 0.55 9.99 -12.72
N VAL A 107 0.10 10.50 -11.58
CA VAL A 107 -1.23 10.17 -11.04
C VAL A 107 -2.34 10.49 -12.04
N GLU A 108 -2.25 11.61 -12.77
CA GLU A 108 -3.24 11.98 -13.78
C GLU A 108 -3.25 11.08 -15.03
N ASP A 109 -2.26 10.21 -15.21
CA ASP A 109 -2.20 9.26 -16.31
C ASP A 109 -3.00 7.98 -16.06
N MET A 110 -3.60 7.84 -14.86
CA MET A 110 -4.51 6.74 -14.55
C MET A 110 -5.71 6.76 -15.49
N ALA A 111 -5.90 5.69 -16.25
CA ALA A 111 -6.92 5.64 -17.30
C ALA A 111 -7.05 4.23 -17.86
N LEU A 112 -8.04 4.03 -18.73
CA LEU A 112 -8.17 2.85 -19.56
C LEU A 112 -7.44 3.08 -20.90
N TYR A 113 -6.40 2.29 -21.15
CA TYR A 113 -5.63 2.34 -22.39
C TYR A 113 -6.06 1.22 -23.32
N THR A 114 -6.26 1.54 -24.59
CA THR A 114 -6.66 0.55 -25.60
C THR A 114 -5.62 0.48 -26.69
N CYS A 115 -5.09 -0.71 -26.89
CA CYS A 115 -4.24 -1.07 -28.01
C CYS A 115 -5.11 -1.71 -29.08
N LEU A 116 -5.25 -1.06 -30.24
CA LEU A 116 -6.06 -1.54 -31.36
C LEU A 116 -5.16 -1.81 -32.58
N MET A 117 -5.07 -3.07 -32.98
CA MET A 117 -4.37 -3.51 -34.19
C MET A 117 -5.36 -3.66 -35.34
N LYS A 118 -5.01 -3.05 -36.48
CA LYS A 118 -5.77 -3.19 -37.73
C LYS A 118 -4.87 -3.64 -38.87
N GLN A 119 -5.39 -4.54 -39.69
CA GLN A 119 -4.75 -5.01 -40.91
C GLN A 119 -5.74 -4.88 -42.07
N GLN A 120 -5.32 -4.24 -43.17
CA GLN A 120 -6.18 -3.96 -44.33
C GLN A 120 -7.55 -3.32 -43.96
N GLY A 121 -7.57 -2.51 -42.90
CA GLY A 121 -8.79 -1.85 -42.39
C GLY A 121 -9.60 -2.68 -41.39
N ASN A 122 -9.41 -4.00 -41.33
CA ASN A 122 -10.10 -4.88 -40.40
C ASN A 122 -9.44 -4.87 -39.02
N LYS A 123 -10.27 -4.94 -37.97
CA LYS A 123 -9.81 -5.10 -36.58
C LYS A 123 -9.27 -6.50 -36.40
N LEU A 124 -7.99 -6.61 -36.08
CA LEU A 124 -7.32 -7.88 -35.83
C LEU A 124 -7.34 -8.22 -34.34
N LYS A 125 -6.98 -7.23 -33.50
CA LYS A 125 -6.91 -7.41 -32.06
C LYS A 125 -7.14 -6.10 -31.33
N GLU A 126 -7.78 -6.21 -30.17
CA GLU A 126 -7.93 -5.12 -29.23
C GLU A 126 -7.56 -5.62 -27.84
N ARG A 127 -6.78 -4.83 -27.12
CA ARG A 127 -6.44 -5.08 -25.71
C ARG A 127 -6.68 -3.81 -24.91
N LYS A 128 -7.52 -3.91 -23.88
CA LYS A 128 -7.88 -2.84 -22.94
C LYS A 128 -7.15 -3.06 -21.62
N ILE A 129 -6.38 -2.07 -21.19
CA ILE A 129 -5.49 -2.15 -20.03
C ILE A 129 -5.86 -1.00 -19.10
N LEU A 130 -6.29 -1.33 -17.88
CA LEU A 130 -6.46 -0.34 -16.82
C LEU A 130 -5.08 -0.03 -16.22
N LEU A 131 -4.61 1.21 -16.38
CA LEU A 131 -3.41 1.69 -15.71
C LEU A 131 -3.77 2.28 -14.35
N ALA A 132 -3.28 1.65 -13.29
CA ALA A 132 -3.37 2.14 -11.93
C ALA A 132 -2.01 2.66 -11.46
N ILE A 133 -2.02 3.75 -10.70
CA ILE A 133 -0.81 4.44 -10.26
C ILE A 133 -0.60 4.23 -8.77
N LEU A 134 0.56 3.67 -8.42
CA LEU A 134 1.05 3.50 -7.07
C LEU A 134 1.91 4.71 -6.67
N THR A 135 1.51 5.39 -5.60
CA THR A 135 2.34 6.36 -4.88
C THR A 135 2.87 5.71 -3.60
N VAL A 136 4.18 5.79 -3.39
CA VAL A 136 4.85 5.28 -2.18
C VAL A 136 5.55 6.41 -1.45
N THR A 137 5.20 6.60 -0.19
CA THR A 137 5.77 7.65 0.67
C THR A 137 6.36 7.02 1.93
N ILE A 138 7.54 7.52 2.31
CA ILE A 138 8.22 7.14 3.55
C ILE A 138 8.27 8.37 4.45
N VAL A 139 7.88 8.21 5.72
CA VAL A 139 7.87 9.30 6.70
C VAL A 139 8.59 8.87 7.98
N PRO A 140 9.59 9.62 8.48
CA PRO A 140 10.19 10.80 7.84
C PRO A 140 10.91 10.45 6.53
N ALA A 141 11.28 11.45 5.74
CA ALA A 141 12.10 11.21 4.55
C ALA A 141 13.49 10.72 4.97
N ALA A 142 14.09 9.84 4.17
CA ALA A 142 15.42 9.32 4.43
C ALA A 142 16.49 10.43 4.35
N PRO A 143 17.57 10.38 5.17
CA PRO A 143 17.88 9.33 6.14
C PRO A 143 17.05 9.45 7.44
N ILE A 144 16.62 8.29 7.97
CA ILE A 144 15.69 8.19 9.09
C ILE A 144 16.46 8.27 10.41
N PRO A 145 16.13 9.21 11.33
CA PRO A 145 16.76 9.24 12.65
C PRO A 145 16.51 7.95 13.43
N GLN A 146 17.51 7.49 14.16
CA GLN A 146 17.38 6.36 15.08
C GLN A 146 16.34 6.62 16.17
N LEU A 147 15.77 5.55 16.69
CA LEU A 147 14.71 5.54 17.69
C LEU A 147 13.39 6.20 17.26
N SER A 148 13.34 6.81 16.07
CA SER A 148 12.13 7.40 15.50
C SER A 148 11.10 6.33 15.12
N THR A 149 9.91 6.76 14.69
CA THR A 149 8.89 5.88 14.09
C THR A 149 8.85 6.12 12.59
N LEU A 150 9.24 5.11 11.83
CA LEU A 150 9.15 5.11 10.37
C LEU A 150 7.76 4.63 9.93
N ARG A 151 7.21 5.27 8.90
CA ARG A 151 5.93 4.93 8.29
C ARG A 151 6.14 4.69 6.80
N PHE A 152 5.62 3.57 6.33
CA PHE A 152 5.49 3.22 4.92
C PHE A 152 4.04 3.43 4.52
N ILE A 153 3.81 4.25 3.49
CA ILE A 153 2.48 4.55 2.99
C ILE A 153 2.47 4.21 1.51
N ALA A 154 1.58 3.31 1.11
CA ALA A 154 1.34 2.97 -0.29
C ALA A 154 -0.12 3.23 -0.64
N SER A 155 -0.37 4.04 -1.66
CA SER A 155 -1.71 4.32 -2.17
C SER A 155 -1.77 4.01 -3.65
N VAL A 156 -2.84 3.36 -4.10
CA VAL A 156 -3.07 3.07 -5.51
C VAL A 156 -4.32 3.82 -5.97
N ASN A 157 -4.21 4.48 -7.11
CA ASN A 157 -5.33 5.17 -7.74
C ASN A 157 -5.56 4.61 -9.16
N PRO A 158 -6.77 4.15 -9.50
CA PRO A 158 -7.93 4.00 -8.62
C PRO A 158 -7.81 2.84 -7.62
N ASP A 159 -8.34 3.02 -6.41
CA ASP A 159 -8.25 2.02 -5.33
C ASP A 159 -8.97 0.71 -5.67
N PHE A 160 -10.01 0.75 -6.50
CA PHE A 160 -10.73 -0.44 -6.96
C PHE A 160 -9.89 -1.34 -7.89
N ALA A 161 -8.77 -0.86 -8.43
CA ALA A 161 -7.91 -1.65 -9.31
C ALA A 161 -7.15 -2.76 -8.56
N ILE A 162 -7.17 -2.75 -7.24
CA ILE A 162 -6.37 -3.65 -6.40
C ILE A 162 -7.22 -4.32 -5.32
N THR A 163 -6.76 -5.48 -4.84
CA THR A 163 -7.38 -6.20 -3.72
C THR A 163 -6.69 -5.89 -2.39
N LYS A 164 -5.35 -5.84 -2.39
CA LYS A 164 -4.55 -5.56 -1.19
C LYS A 164 -3.14 -5.09 -1.53
N ILE A 165 -2.52 -4.41 -0.58
CA ILE A 165 -1.09 -4.10 -0.57
C ILE A 165 -0.47 -4.76 0.65
N THR A 166 0.72 -5.34 0.49
CA THR A 166 1.49 -5.91 1.59
C THR A 166 2.92 -5.38 1.60
N TRP A 167 3.56 -5.45 2.76
CA TRP A 167 4.91 -4.96 2.98
C TRP A 167 5.81 -6.07 3.52
N LYS A 168 7.05 -6.10 3.04
CA LYS A 168 8.11 -6.96 3.59
C LYS A 168 9.32 -6.12 3.98
N ALA A 169 9.86 -6.43 5.15
CA ALA A 169 11.12 -5.89 5.63
C ALA A 169 12.32 -6.59 4.97
N PRO A 170 13.55 -6.02 5.09
CA PRO A 170 14.77 -6.69 4.67
C PRO A 170 14.85 -8.13 5.20
N GLY A 171 15.26 -9.08 4.36
CA GLY A 171 15.23 -10.51 4.67
C GLY A 171 13.87 -11.19 4.43
N GLY A 172 12.89 -10.49 3.85
CA GLY A 172 11.62 -11.07 3.42
C GLY A 172 10.58 -11.24 4.53
N ILE A 173 10.82 -10.65 5.70
CA ILE A 173 9.92 -10.74 6.86
C ILE A 173 8.66 -9.93 6.58
N SER A 174 7.48 -10.57 6.66
CA SER A 174 6.21 -9.88 6.46
C SER A 174 5.98 -8.83 7.56
N MET A 175 5.57 -7.64 7.16
CA MET A 175 5.16 -6.58 8.08
C MET A 175 3.64 -6.56 8.19
N LYS A 176 3.13 -6.22 9.39
CA LYS A 176 1.72 -5.89 9.51
C LYS A 176 1.46 -4.56 8.79
N SER A 177 0.32 -4.46 8.11
CA SER A 177 -0.12 -3.25 7.43
C SER A 177 -1.62 -3.09 7.53
N GLU A 178 -2.09 -1.85 7.49
CA GLU A 178 -3.50 -1.50 7.70
C GLU A 178 -3.94 -0.54 6.60
N LYS A 179 -5.11 -0.82 5.99
CA LYS A 179 -5.72 0.10 5.02
C LYS A 179 -6.37 1.25 5.78
N MET A 180 -5.87 2.46 5.57
CA MET A 180 -6.39 3.68 6.17
C MET A 180 -7.17 4.48 5.12
N PRO A 181 -8.40 4.94 5.44
CA PRO A 181 -9.18 5.79 4.54
C PRO A 181 -8.37 7.01 4.10
N ASN A 182 -8.46 7.36 2.81
CA ASN A 182 -7.80 8.52 2.19
C ASN A 182 -6.26 8.58 2.28
N THR A 183 -5.61 7.58 2.90
CA THR A 183 -4.15 7.54 3.07
C THR A 183 -3.53 6.38 2.30
N GLY A 184 -4.25 5.27 2.18
CA GLY A 184 -3.77 4.03 1.57
C GLY A 184 -3.35 2.99 2.61
N THR A 185 -2.52 2.04 2.22
CA THR A 185 -2.02 0.97 3.09
C THR A 185 -0.78 1.42 3.84
N VAL A 186 -0.89 1.46 5.18
CA VAL A 186 0.15 1.94 6.08
C VAL A 186 0.79 0.78 6.83
N ALA A 187 2.11 0.73 6.84
CA ALA A 187 2.90 -0.08 7.76
C ALA A 187 3.81 0.84 8.58
N LYS A 188 4.07 0.50 9.84
CA LYS A 188 4.94 1.30 10.70
C LYS A 188 6.09 0.47 11.25
N LEU A 189 7.15 1.17 11.62
CA LEU A 189 8.33 0.61 12.25
C LEU A 189 8.74 1.52 13.40
N PRO A 190 8.25 1.26 14.62
CA PRO A 190 8.63 2.05 15.78
C PRO A 190 10.07 1.76 16.19
N ARG A 191 10.73 2.75 16.80
CA ARG A 191 12.09 2.66 17.33
C ARG A 191 13.10 2.07 16.34
N VAL A 192 13.17 2.68 15.16
CA VAL A 192 14.08 2.28 14.09
C VAL A 192 15.53 2.24 14.58
N ARG A 193 16.28 1.21 14.19
CA ARG A 193 17.71 1.02 14.50
C ARG A 193 18.50 0.77 13.22
N ASN A 194 19.82 0.78 13.30
CA ASN A 194 20.70 0.53 12.15
C ASN A 194 20.44 -0.81 11.44
N ARG A 195 19.98 -1.83 12.18
CA ARG A 195 19.60 -3.14 11.62
C ARG A 195 18.35 -3.11 10.74
N ASP A 196 17.54 -2.05 10.85
CA ASP A 196 16.34 -1.86 10.03
C ASP A 196 16.69 -1.16 8.70
N ASN A 197 17.98 -0.83 8.45
CA ASN A 197 18.46 -0.33 7.17
C ASN A 197 18.32 -1.40 6.07
N GLY A 198 17.90 -1.00 4.88
CA GLY A 198 17.86 -1.91 3.73
C GLY A 198 16.73 -1.65 2.74
N VAL A 199 16.44 -2.67 1.95
CA VAL A 199 15.39 -2.62 0.93
C VAL A 199 14.13 -3.31 1.45
N TYR A 200 13.07 -2.52 1.55
CA TYR A 200 11.72 -2.97 1.83
C TYR A 200 11.00 -3.24 0.51
N VAL A 201 10.04 -4.17 0.52
CA VAL A 201 9.28 -4.54 -0.67
C VAL A 201 7.80 -4.24 -0.45
N CYS A 202 7.24 -3.38 -1.30
CA CYS A 202 5.81 -3.16 -1.42
C CYS A 202 5.26 -4.11 -2.50
N THR A 203 4.30 -4.97 -2.13
CA THR A 203 3.65 -5.89 -3.06
C THR A 203 2.19 -5.48 -3.24
N VAL A 204 1.82 -5.14 -4.47
CA VAL A 204 0.45 -4.76 -4.84
C VAL A 204 -0.22 -5.91 -5.56
N HIS A 205 -1.40 -6.31 -5.10
CA HIS A 205 -2.16 -7.39 -5.72
C HIS A 205 -3.31 -6.77 -6.55
N PRO A 206 -3.24 -6.83 -7.89
CA PRO A 206 -4.28 -6.28 -8.74
C PRO A 206 -5.59 -7.06 -8.61
N TRP A 207 -6.67 -6.48 -9.10
CA TRP A 207 -7.97 -7.14 -9.20
C TRP A 207 -7.96 -8.25 -10.28
N ALA A 208 -8.91 -9.19 -10.19
CA ALA A 208 -8.90 -10.55 -10.75
C ALA A 208 -8.77 -10.73 -12.28
N ASN A 209 -8.51 -9.68 -13.05
CA ASN A 209 -8.29 -9.74 -14.50
C ASN A 209 -6.85 -9.41 -14.92
N SER A 210 -5.92 -9.25 -13.97
CA SER A 210 -4.53 -8.95 -14.34
C SER A 210 -3.81 -10.18 -14.88
N SER A 211 -3.00 -9.98 -15.92
CA SER A 211 -2.03 -10.97 -16.41
C SER A 211 -0.95 -11.30 -15.37
N THR A 212 -0.78 -10.44 -14.36
CA THR A 212 0.21 -10.58 -13.29
C THR A 212 -0.49 -10.74 -11.94
N SER A 213 -0.10 -11.74 -11.14
CA SER A 213 -0.73 -11.98 -9.83
C SER A 213 -0.37 -10.94 -8.78
N PHE A 214 0.76 -10.26 -8.91
CA PHE A 214 1.19 -9.16 -8.06
C PHE A 214 2.32 -8.33 -8.69
N PHE A 215 2.40 -7.05 -8.33
CA PHE A 215 3.51 -6.15 -8.68
C PHE A 215 4.39 -5.90 -7.45
N THR A 216 5.71 -5.89 -7.62
CA THR A 216 6.66 -5.63 -6.53
C THR A 216 7.45 -4.35 -6.76
N PHE A 217 7.57 -3.54 -5.71
CA PHE A 217 8.28 -2.28 -5.75
C PHE A 217 9.25 -2.18 -4.58
N ASN A 218 10.53 -2.01 -4.90
CA ASN A 218 11.59 -1.86 -3.91
C ASN A 218 11.62 -0.44 -3.36
N VAL A 219 11.77 -0.34 -2.05
CA VAL A 219 11.75 0.89 -1.27
C VAL A 219 13.01 0.91 -0.40
N LYS A 220 13.99 1.72 -0.78
CA LYS A 220 15.24 1.84 -0.04
C LYS A 220 15.04 2.73 1.18
N VAL A 221 15.36 2.20 2.35
CA VAL A 221 15.38 2.93 3.62
C VAL A 221 16.81 3.01 4.09
N THR A 222 17.24 4.21 4.48
CA THR A 222 18.55 4.44 5.11
C THR A 222 18.35 5.07 6.48
N VAL A 223 18.95 4.48 7.50
CA VAL A 223 18.89 4.97 8.89
C VAL A 223 20.13 5.80 9.18
N ASP A 224 19.94 6.96 9.80
CA ASP A 224 21.03 7.81 10.25
C ASP A 224 21.65 7.27 11.54
N ALA A 225 22.89 6.80 11.46
CA ALA A 225 23.61 6.22 12.58
C ALA A 225 24.00 7.24 13.67
N HIS A 226 23.99 8.54 13.34
CA HIS A 226 24.48 9.61 14.22
C HIS A 226 23.36 10.52 14.73
N ASN A 227 22.18 10.45 14.13
CA ASN A 227 21.02 11.23 14.55
C ASN A 227 20.01 10.36 15.30
N MET A 228 19.65 10.76 16.52
CA MET A 228 18.60 10.12 17.31
C MET A 228 17.40 11.05 17.43
N ALA A 229 16.20 10.50 17.21
CA ALA A 229 14.97 11.22 17.46
C ALA A 229 14.82 11.54 18.94
N SER A 230 14.56 12.81 19.23
CA SER A 230 14.15 13.26 20.56
C SER A 230 12.63 13.17 20.67
N PHE A 231 12.14 12.45 21.68
CA PHE A 231 10.73 12.45 22.05
C PHE A 231 10.57 13.29 23.31
N THR A 232 10.20 14.55 23.14
CA THR A 232 10.02 15.49 24.26
C THR A 232 8.64 15.38 24.91
N ASN A 233 7.66 14.78 24.24
CA ASN A 233 6.29 14.63 24.73
C ASN A 233 6.03 13.20 25.22
N MET A 234 6.70 12.81 26.30
CA MET A 234 6.26 11.65 27.07
C MET A 234 5.12 12.10 27.98
N THR A 235 3.88 11.84 27.57
CA THR A 235 2.74 11.99 28.46
C THR A 235 2.71 10.77 29.38
N TYR A 236 3.12 10.95 30.62
CA TYR A 236 2.90 9.96 31.66
C TYR A 236 1.42 10.00 32.02
N ASP A 237 0.75 8.85 31.99
CA ASP A 237 -0.60 8.76 32.53
C ASP A 237 -0.53 9.16 34.01
N SER A 238 -1.33 10.16 34.39
CA SER A 238 -1.45 10.62 35.78
C SER A 238 -2.09 9.58 36.70
N HIS A 239 -2.62 8.48 36.14
CA HIS A 239 -3.18 7.39 36.91
C HIS A 239 -2.09 6.51 37.54
N VAL A 240 -1.61 6.94 38.70
CA VAL A 240 -0.82 6.09 39.60
C VAL A 240 -1.74 4.99 40.15
N ILE A 241 -1.53 3.76 39.72
CA ILE A 241 -2.22 2.60 40.31
C ILE A 241 -1.50 2.24 41.62
N SER A 242 -2.09 2.62 42.75
CA SER A 242 -1.67 2.15 44.07
C SER A 242 -2.58 1.00 44.51
N SER A 243 -2.01 -0.16 44.77
CA SER A 243 -2.77 -1.35 45.18
C SER A 243 -1.98 -2.17 46.20
N ALA A 244 -2.70 -2.83 47.10
CA ALA A 244 -2.15 -3.80 48.04
C ALA A 244 -2.75 -5.17 47.71
N THR A 245 -1.89 -6.13 47.40
CA THR A 245 -2.30 -7.47 46.98
C THR A 245 -1.73 -8.51 47.93
N PRO A 246 -2.50 -9.56 48.29
CA PRO A 246 -1.97 -10.64 49.11
C PRO A 246 -0.74 -11.29 48.45
N ALA A 247 0.22 -11.71 49.26
CA ALA A 247 1.43 -12.37 48.76
C ALA A 247 1.06 -13.60 47.89
N PHE A 248 1.82 -13.80 46.81
CA PHE A 248 1.64 -14.91 45.85
C PHE A 248 0.33 -14.89 45.04
N THR A 249 -0.44 -13.80 45.08
CA THR A 249 -1.58 -13.61 44.17
C THR A 249 -1.17 -12.87 42.91
N LEU A 250 -1.78 -13.23 41.77
CA LEU A 250 -1.55 -12.55 40.50
C LEU A 250 -2.33 -11.24 40.48
N PHE A 251 -1.63 -10.13 40.21
CA PHE A 251 -2.25 -8.82 40.04
C PHE A 251 -2.21 -8.38 38.57
N PRO A 252 -3.36 -8.21 37.91
CA PRO A 252 -3.40 -7.76 36.52
C PRO A 252 -3.10 -6.26 36.42
N LEU A 253 -2.00 -5.90 35.77
CA LEU A 253 -1.73 -4.53 35.37
C LEU A 253 -2.40 -4.25 34.02
N THR A 254 -3.41 -3.39 34.04
CA THR A 254 -4.06 -2.92 32.81
C THR A 254 -3.23 -1.83 32.17
N CYS A 255 -2.89 -2.01 30.89
CA CYS A 255 -2.32 -0.92 30.11
C CYS A 255 -3.41 0.13 29.84
N PRO A 256 -3.08 1.43 29.79
CA PRO A 256 -4.05 2.46 29.44
C PRO A 256 -4.66 2.17 28.07
N LYS A 257 -5.92 2.59 27.86
CA LYS A 257 -6.71 2.33 26.63
C LYS A 257 -6.21 3.10 25.40
N VAL A 258 -4.93 3.43 25.34
CA VAL A 258 -4.31 4.09 24.20
C VAL A 258 -3.92 3.02 23.19
N GLN A 259 -4.43 3.13 21.97
CA GLN A 259 -4.03 2.26 20.86
C GLN A 259 -2.59 2.60 20.45
N GLY A 260 -1.62 2.03 21.14
CA GLY A 260 -0.19 2.23 20.90
C GLY A 260 0.37 1.35 19.79
N ASP A 261 1.32 1.90 19.03
CA ASP A 261 2.09 1.14 18.03
C ASP A 261 3.18 0.26 18.67
N TYR A 262 3.66 0.65 19.85
CA TYR A 262 4.75 0.01 20.60
C TYR A 262 4.55 0.22 22.11
N VAL A 263 4.71 -0.85 22.89
CA VAL A 263 4.55 -0.82 24.34
C VAL A 263 5.85 -1.27 25.00
N MET A 264 6.24 -0.57 26.07
CA MET A 264 7.41 -0.88 26.85
C MET A 264 7.09 -0.72 28.33
N LEU A 265 7.32 -1.80 29.10
CA LEU A 265 7.11 -1.81 30.54
C LEU A 265 8.47 -1.75 31.23
N TYR A 266 8.56 -0.88 32.22
CA TYR A 266 9.70 -0.79 33.10
C TYR A 266 9.30 -1.15 34.53
N TRP A 267 10.22 -1.75 35.28
CA TRP A 267 10.06 -2.11 36.67
C TRP A 267 11.09 -1.38 37.53
N GLN A 268 10.62 -0.79 38.62
CA GLN A 268 11.44 -0.19 39.66
C GLN A 268 11.19 -0.94 40.97
N PRO A 269 12.19 -1.67 41.50
CA PRO A 269 12.07 -2.29 42.82
C PRO A 269 12.02 -1.24 43.93
N PRO A 270 11.25 -1.49 45.01
CA PRO A 270 11.07 -0.54 46.11
C PRO A 270 12.38 -0.19 46.85
N ASP A 271 13.32 -1.13 46.92
CA ASP A 271 14.55 -0.99 47.73
C ASP A 271 15.73 -0.35 46.98
N THR A 272 15.50 0.19 45.77
CA THR A 272 16.58 0.74 44.93
C THR A 272 16.75 2.23 45.23
N LYS A 273 17.85 2.62 45.87
CA LYS A 273 18.20 4.03 46.13
C LYS A 273 18.47 4.84 44.86
N GLU A 274 18.73 4.16 43.74
CA GLU A 274 18.92 4.77 42.44
C GLU A 274 17.63 4.63 41.61
N ASN A 275 17.24 5.68 40.89
CA ASN A 275 16.09 5.69 39.95
C ASN A 275 16.35 4.86 38.68
N ILE A 276 16.91 3.66 38.81
CA ILE A 276 17.22 2.77 37.69
C ILE A 276 16.00 1.88 37.42
N MET A 277 15.13 2.39 36.55
CA MET A 277 14.06 1.60 35.96
C MET A 277 14.63 0.56 34.98
N LYS A 278 14.25 -0.71 35.13
CA LYS A 278 14.69 -1.78 34.23
C LYS A 278 13.58 -2.20 33.28
N PRO A 279 13.82 -2.30 31.95
CA PRO A 279 12.81 -2.80 31.04
C PRO A 279 12.54 -4.26 31.35
N VAL A 280 11.26 -4.64 31.43
CA VAL A 280 10.82 -6.01 31.72
C VAL A 280 10.01 -6.60 30.57
N TYR A 281 9.36 -5.76 29.77
CA TYR A 281 8.51 -6.19 28.67
C TYR A 281 8.57 -5.21 27.49
N GLN A 282 8.55 -5.75 26.27
CA GLN A 282 8.42 -4.99 25.04
C GLN A 282 7.44 -5.69 24.10
N TYR A 283 6.55 -4.91 23.49
CA TYR A 283 5.63 -5.37 22.46
C TYR A 283 5.63 -4.42 21.28
N ASP A 284 5.82 -5.00 20.09
CA ASP A 284 5.75 -4.31 18.82
C ASP A 284 4.66 -4.95 17.96
N ARG A 285 3.53 -4.25 17.83
CA ARG A 285 2.39 -4.69 17.04
C ARG A 285 2.74 -4.88 15.57
N TRP A 286 3.61 -4.04 15.03
CA TRP A 286 3.88 -3.97 13.60
C TRP A 286 4.86 -5.05 13.14
N ARG A 287 5.81 -5.39 14.00
CA ARG A 287 6.71 -6.54 13.83
C ARG A 287 6.10 -7.86 14.31
N GLY A 288 4.98 -7.82 15.04
CA GLY A 288 4.39 -9.00 15.67
C GLY A 288 5.32 -9.64 16.72
N SER A 289 6.18 -8.83 17.35
CA SER A 289 7.21 -9.32 18.25
C SER A 289 6.91 -8.96 19.70
N THR A 290 7.02 -9.94 20.56
CA THR A 290 6.92 -9.79 22.02
C THR A 290 8.22 -10.27 22.64
N VAL A 291 8.82 -9.46 23.51
CA VAL A 291 10.06 -9.80 24.21
C VAL A 291 9.84 -9.69 25.71
N LEU A 292 9.97 -10.83 26.39
CA LEU A 292 10.07 -10.95 27.85
C LEU A 292 11.55 -11.04 28.21
N LEU A 293 12.06 -10.08 28.98
CA LEU A 293 13.47 -10.06 29.38
C LEU A 293 13.70 -11.03 30.56
N GLU A 294 14.72 -11.87 30.55
CA GLU A 294 14.87 -13.07 31.43
C GLU A 294 14.58 -12.86 32.93
N ARG A 295 14.90 -11.69 33.49
CA ARG A 295 14.63 -11.36 34.90
C ARG A 295 13.14 -11.16 35.23
N SER A 296 12.29 -10.99 34.21
CA SER A 296 10.86 -10.70 34.32
C SER A 296 9.98 -11.94 34.46
N ARG A 297 10.43 -13.15 34.11
CA ARG A 297 9.61 -14.38 34.22
C ARG A 297 9.15 -14.68 35.66
N ARG A 298 9.86 -14.16 36.66
CA ARG A 298 9.49 -14.25 38.08
C ARG A 298 8.63 -13.07 38.59
N VAL A 299 8.50 -12.01 37.81
CA VAL A 299 7.94 -10.71 38.23
C VAL A 299 6.66 -10.34 37.46
N ALA A 300 6.53 -10.74 36.19
CA ALA A 300 5.39 -10.41 35.36
C ALA A 300 5.07 -11.54 34.37
N GLN A 301 3.78 -11.80 34.18
CA GLN A 301 3.24 -12.68 33.15
C GLN A 301 2.16 -11.93 32.37
N LEU A 302 2.07 -12.17 31.06
CA LEU A 302 1.00 -11.61 30.24
C LEU A 302 -0.30 -12.35 30.55
N ALA A 303 -1.32 -11.62 31.01
CA ALA A 303 -2.68 -12.02 30.73
C ALA A 303 -2.86 -11.90 29.21
N GLY A 304 -3.26 -12.96 28.53
CA GLY A 304 -3.45 -12.96 27.08
C GLY A 304 -4.45 -11.89 26.60
N PRO A 305 -4.68 -11.76 25.28
CA PRO A 305 -5.69 -10.83 24.80
C PRO A 305 -7.04 -11.16 25.42
N SER A 306 -7.67 -10.18 26.06
CA SER A 306 -9.10 -10.22 26.35
C SER A 306 -9.83 -10.16 25.00
N LEU A 307 -10.48 -11.27 24.63
CA LEU A 307 -11.38 -11.39 23.48
C LEU A 307 -12.46 -10.30 23.50
#